data_AF-A0A1Y1JG34-F1
#
_entry.id   AF-A0A1Y1JG34-F1
#
_cell.length_a   1.000
_cell.length_b   1.000
_cell.length_c   1.000
_cell.angle_alpha   90.00
_cell.angle_beta   90.00
_cell.angle_gamma   90.00
#
_symmetry.space_group_name_H-M   'P 1'
#
loop_
_entity.id
_entity.type
_entity.pdbx_description
1 polymer ?
#
loop_
_entity_poly.entity_id
_entity_poly.type
_entity_poly.pdbx_seq_one_letter_code
_entity_poly.pdbx_strand_id
1 'polypeptide(L)'
;MNTLLCNIFVILASFLFMTLQGFNLTTTNLLPNGQIKLERGEKNHNGCNNQLLLKIIKNEMSHEKLPSHSLLMTSKIYDIKELFQNFFEDKELSKIVKECGEYTYLKHLKMVIFTINENVNIQHLQRFFGILINNDICVEFNQSAGIQ
;
A
#
# COMPACT_ATOMS: atom_id res chain seq x y z
N MET A 1 7.49 -1.04 -58.40
CA MET A 1 8.23 -0.84 -57.13
C MET A 1 7.30 -0.10 -56.18
N ASN A 2 6.48 -0.82 -55.39
CA ASN A 2 5.57 -0.23 -54.39
C ASN A 2 5.07 -1.29 -53.39
N THR A 3 5.94 -2.22 -53.00
CA THR A 3 5.67 -3.26 -52.01
C THR A 3 6.16 -2.92 -50.60
N LEU A 4 6.61 -1.67 -50.38
CA LEU A 4 7.19 -1.26 -49.09
C LEU A 4 6.22 -0.50 -48.18
N LEU A 5 5.08 -0.02 -48.71
CA LEU A 5 4.08 0.75 -47.94
C LEU A 5 3.03 -0.11 -47.22
N CYS A 6 2.93 -1.40 -47.54
CA CYS A 6 1.90 -2.27 -46.94
C CYS A 6 2.28 -2.80 -45.54
N ASN A 7 3.58 -2.83 -45.20
CA ASN A 7 4.06 -3.42 -43.94
C ASN A 7 4.17 -2.44 -42.76
N ILE A 8 4.14 -1.12 -43.00
CA ILE A 8 4.19 -0.14 -41.88
C ILE A 8 2.83 -0.05 -41.16
N PHE A 9 1.71 -0.20 -41.89
CA PHE A 9 0.37 -0.14 -41.29
C PHE A 9 0.02 -1.34 -40.41
N VAL A 10 0.57 -2.53 -40.68
CA VAL A 10 0.34 -3.73 -39.85
C VAL A 10 1.04 -3.61 -38.50
N ILE A 11 2.22 -2.96 -38.45
CA ILE A 11 2.99 -2.79 -37.22
C ILE A 11 2.34 -1.71 -36.33
N LEU A 12 1.76 -0.65 -36.90
CA LEU A 12 1.09 0.41 -36.13
C LEU A 12 -0.23 -0.07 -35.50
N ALA A 13 -0.97 -0.96 -36.17
CA ALA A 13 -2.19 -1.56 -35.61
C ALA A 13 -1.90 -2.49 -34.42
N SER A 14 -0.71 -3.11 -34.40
CA SER A 14 -0.30 -4.01 -33.32
C SER A 14 0.10 -3.26 -32.03
N PHE A 15 0.51 -1.99 -32.14
CA PHE A 15 0.84 -1.15 -30.97
C PHE A 15 -0.38 -0.51 -30.30
N LEU A 16 -1.54 -0.42 -30.98
CA LEU A 16 -2.78 0.12 -30.41
C LEU A 16 -3.60 -0.90 -29.60
N PHE A 17 -3.30 -2.19 -29.71
CA PHE A 17 -3.98 -3.25 -28.94
C PHE A 17 -3.39 -3.50 -27.54
N MET A 18 -2.29 -2.84 -27.17
CA MET A 18 -1.74 -2.88 -25.80
C MET A 18 -2.31 -1.78 -24.88
N THR A 19 -3.14 -0.86 -25.37
CA THR A 19 -3.66 0.27 -24.57
C THR A 19 -5.18 0.33 -24.44
N LEU A 20 -5.92 -0.72 -24.82
CA LEU A 20 -7.38 -0.71 -24.75
C LEU A 20 -7.96 -2.03 -24.22
N GLN A 21 -7.78 -2.29 -22.93
CA GLN A 21 -8.78 -3.05 -22.17
C GLN A 21 -9.44 -2.09 -21.19
N GLY A 22 -10.39 -1.32 -21.74
CA GLY A 22 -11.43 -0.67 -20.96
C GLY A 22 -12.35 -1.76 -20.40
N PHE A 23 -12.08 -2.18 -19.17
CA PHE A 23 -13.13 -2.77 -18.34
C PHE A 23 -14.08 -1.64 -17.98
N ASN A 24 -15.29 -1.69 -18.54
CA ASN A 24 -16.43 -0.93 -18.06
C ASN A 24 -16.74 -1.38 -16.63
N LEU A 25 -16.17 -0.71 -15.64
CA LEU A 25 -16.69 -0.71 -14.27
C LEU A 25 -17.79 0.34 -14.24
N THR A 26 -19.01 -0.10 -14.54
CA THR A 26 -20.22 0.61 -14.14
C THR A 26 -20.11 0.83 -12.63
N THR A 27 -19.85 2.07 -12.22
CA THR A 27 -19.84 2.48 -10.82
C THR A 27 -21.29 2.50 -10.33
N THR A 28 -21.84 1.32 -10.08
CA THR A 28 -22.99 1.17 -9.20
C THR A 28 -22.50 1.41 -7.79
N ASN A 29 -22.69 2.66 -7.36
CA ASN A 29 -22.79 3.04 -5.97
C ASN A 29 -23.65 2.02 -5.22
N LEU A 30 -23.08 1.42 -4.17
CA LEU A 30 -23.69 0.80 -2.98
C LEU A 30 -22.91 -0.45 -2.58
N LEU A 31 -21.97 -0.32 -1.63
CA LEU A 31 -21.62 -1.45 -0.76
C LEU A 31 -21.45 -0.95 0.68
N PRO A 32 -22.01 -1.65 1.69
CA PRO A 32 -22.21 -1.12 3.02
C PRO A 32 -20.98 -1.30 3.91
N ASN A 33 -20.79 -0.32 4.80
CA ASN A 33 -19.95 -0.36 6.00
C ASN A 33 -18.41 -0.42 5.83
N GLY A 34 -17.77 0.75 5.93
CA GLY A 34 -16.42 0.89 6.49
C GLY A 34 -15.24 0.62 5.56
N GLN A 35 -15.40 0.73 4.24
CA GLN A 35 -14.29 0.66 3.29
C GLN A 35 -13.59 2.02 3.20
N ILE A 36 -12.29 2.03 3.53
CA ILE A 36 -11.41 3.18 3.33
C ILE A 36 -11.40 3.50 1.84
N LYS A 37 -11.82 4.72 1.50
CA LYS A 37 -11.80 5.24 0.14
C LYS A 37 -10.34 5.30 -0.33
N LEU A 38 -9.88 4.27 -1.02
CA LEU A 38 -8.52 4.16 -1.57
C LEU A 38 -8.36 5.06 -2.80
N GLU A 39 -8.89 6.28 -2.77
CA GLU A 39 -8.96 7.20 -3.91
C GLU A 39 -7.60 7.77 -4.32
N ARG A 40 -6.60 7.65 -3.44
CA ARG A 40 -5.23 8.14 -3.67
C ARG A 40 -4.22 7.01 -3.92
N GLY A 41 -4.59 5.74 -3.70
CA GLY A 41 -3.67 4.60 -3.68
C GLY A 41 -3.18 4.09 -5.05
N GLU A 42 -3.81 4.52 -6.16
CA GLU A 42 -3.42 4.10 -7.51
C GLU A 42 -2.74 5.20 -8.34
N LYS A 43 -2.71 6.44 -7.86
CA LYS A 43 -2.05 7.56 -8.56
C LYS A 43 -0.75 7.91 -7.87
N ASN A 44 0.37 7.47 -8.46
CA ASN A 44 1.73 7.95 -8.23
C ASN A 44 2.06 8.25 -6.76
N HIS A 45 2.24 7.21 -5.95
CA HIS A 45 2.97 7.35 -4.69
C HIS A 45 4.33 7.97 -4.98
N ASN A 46 4.75 8.95 -4.17
CA ASN A 46 6.02 9.67 -4.27
C ASN A 46 7.25 8.76 -4.00
N GLY A 47 7.37 7.65 -4.72
CA GLY A 47 8.46 6.69 -4.65
C GLY A 47 8.43 5.73 -3.45
N CYS A 48 7.30 5.54 -2.76
CA CYS A 48 7.12 4.44 -1.79
C CYS A 48 6.57 3.20 -2.52
N ASN A 49 7.25 2.06 -2.42
CA ASN A 49 6.76 0.80 -2.98
C ASN A 49 6.02 -0.02 -1.91
N ASN A 50 4.72 0.26 -1.72
CA ASN A 50 3.88 -0.45 -0.76
C ASN A 50 3.06 -1.60 -1.41
N GLN A 51 3.55 -2.21 -2.50
CA GLN A 51 2.82 -3.23 -3.27
C GLN A 51 2.33 -4.41 -2.42
N LEU A 52 3.13 -4.87 -1.46
CA LEU A 52 2.73 -5.98 -0.58
C LEU A 52 1.53 -5.61 0.31
N LEU A 53 1.50 -4.39 0.85
CA LEU A 53 0.37 -3.92 1.65
C LEU A 53 -0.89 -3.80 0.79
N LEU A 54 -0.75 -3.29 -0.45
CA LEU A 54 -1.87 -3.23 -1.40
C LEU A 54 -2.45 -4.61 -1.71
N LYS A 55 -1.61 -5.63 -1.90
CA LYS A 55 -2.07 -7.01 -2.11
C LYS A 55 -2.90 -7.52 -0.92
N ILE A 56 -2.51 -7.17 0.32
CA ILE A 56 -3.28 -7.56 1.51
C ILE A 56 -4.61 -6.81 1.60
N ILE A 57 -4.62 -5.50 1.32
CA ILE A 57 -5.85 -4.69 1.29
C ILE A 57 -6.82 -5.23 0.23
N LYS A 58 -6.32 -5.62 -0.95
CA LYS A 58 -7.11 -6.19 -2.05
C LYS A 58 -7.48 -7.66 -1.85
N ASN A 59 -7.15 -8.27 -0.71
CA ASN A 59 -7.33 -9.71 -0.44
C ASN A 59 -6.63 -10.63 -1.45
N GLU A 60 -5.62 -10.14 -2.16
CA GLU A 60 -4.79 -10.93 -3.08
C GLU A 60 -3.72 -11.74 -2.33
N MET A 61 -3.46 -11.40 -1.07
CA MET A 61 -2.47 -12.04 -0.21
C MET A 61 -2.94 -12.08 1.25
N SER A 62 -2.73 -13.21 1.93
CA SER A 62 -2.93 -13.29 3.39
C SER A 62 -1.80 -12.59 4.13
N HIS A 63 -2.12 -11.94 5.25
CA HIS A 63 -1.14 -11.32 6.14
C HIS A 63 -0.17 -12.33 6.78
N GLU A 64 -0.57 -13.60 6.94
CA GLU A 64 0.33 -14.67 7.40
C GLU A 64 1.48 -14.94 6.43
N LYS A 65 1.35 -14.51 5.16
CA LYS A 65 2.40 -14.63 4.15
C LYS A 65 3.36 -13.44 4.16
N LEU A 66 3.20 -12.50 5.10
CA LEU A 66 4.10 -11.36 5.21
C LEU A 66 5.54 -11.84 5.46
N PRO A 67 6.55 -11.21 4.85
CA PRO A 67 7.95 -11.59 5.08
C PRO A 67 8.40 -11.44 6.53
N SER A 68 7.74 -10.56 7.29
CA SER A 68 8.04 -10.27 8.69
C SER A 68 6.83 -9.60 9.34
N HIS A 69 6.61 -9.84 10.63
CA HIS A 69 5.68 -9.04 11.45
C HIS A 69 6.27 -7.69 11.85
N SER A 70 7.58 -7.48 11.63
CA SER A 70 8.24 -6.20 11.90
C SER A 70 8.35 -5.38 10.62
N LEU A 71 7.77 -4.18 10.67
CA LEU A 71 7.71 -3.21 9.59
C LEU A 71 8.65 -2.05 9.92
N LEU A 72 9.57 -1.74 9.03
CA LEU A 72 10.33 -0.50 9.05
C LEU A 72 9.59 0.54 8.22
N MET A 73 9.29 1.67 8.84
CA MET A 73 8.47 2.72 8.24
C MET A 73 9.25 4.03 8.15
N THR A 74 9.12 4.68 7.00
CA THR A 74 9.66 6.01 6.74
C THR A 74 8.59 6.86 6.04
N SER A 75 8.76 8.18 6.04
CA SER A 75 7.94 9.05 5.20
C SER A 75 8.86 10.02 4.46
N LYS A 76 8.56 10.24 3.18
CA LYS A 76 9.29 11.19 2.33
C LYS A 76 8.76 12.61 2.44
N ILE A 77 7.50 12.76 2.87
CA ILE A 77 6.76 14.02 2.81
C ILE A 77 6.61 14.62 4.20
N TYR A 78 6.34 13.78 5.21
CA TYR A 78 5.95 14.22 6.54
C TYR A 78 6.96 13.77 7.60
N ASP A 79 7.00 14.46 8.74
CA ASP A 79 7.69 13.94 9.92
C ASP A 79 6.93 12.73 10.44
N ILE A 80 7.51 11.54 10.27
CA ILE A 80 6.86 10.29 10.69
C ILE A 80 6.60 10.24 12.19
N LYS A 81 7.39 10.94 13.01
CA LYS A 81 7.14 11.03 14.45
C LYS A 81 5.84 11.75 14.73
N GLU A 82 5.65 12.91 14.10
CA GLU A 82 4.45 13.74 14.26
C GLU A 82 3.22 13.02 13.71
N LEU A 83 3.34 12.36 12.55
CA LEU A 83 2.26 11.52 12.00
C LEU A 83 1.80 10.46 13.00
N PHE A 84 2.74 9.71 13.58
CA PHE A 84 2.38 8.69 14.56
C PHE A 84 1.79 9.30 15.82
N GLN A 85 2.32 10.42 16.33
CA GLN A 85 1.72 11.14 17.46
C GLN A 85 0.27 11.52 17.17
N ASN A 86 -0.01 12.08 15.99
CA ASN A 86 -1.36 12.45 15.57
C ASN A 86 -2.31 11.24 15.47
N PHE A 87 -1.81 10.07 15.07
CA PHE A 87 -2.62 8.84 15.09
C PHE A 87 -3.06 8.44 16.51
N PHE A 88 -2.28 8.75 17.54
CA PHE A 88 -2.63 8.43 18.93
C PHE A 88 -3.53 9.47 19.59
N GLU A 89 -3.55 10.70 19.09
CA GLU A 89 -4.45 11.77 19.54
C GLU A 89 -5.89 11.54 19.04
N ASP A 90 -6.06 11.00 17.83
CA ASP A 90 -7.37 10.57 17.33
C ASP A 90 -7.81 9.24 17.97
N LYS A 91 -8.99 9.21 18.57
CA LYS A 91 -9.49 8.05 19.33
C LYS A 91 -9.68 6.79 18.47
N GLU A 92 -10.19 6.95 17.25
CA GLU A 92 -10.48 5.82 16.36
C GLU A 92 -9.20 5.29 15.73
N LEU A 93 -8.31 6.18 15.28
CA LEU A 93 -7.00 5.80 14.76
C LEU A 93 -6.14 5.15 15.85
N SER A 94 -6.13 5.71 17.05
CA SER A 94 -5.39 5.17 18.21
C SER A 94 -5.83 3.74 18.53
N LYS A 95 -7.14 3.47 18.44
CA LYS A 95 -7.68 2.12 18.61
C LYS A 95 -7.20 1.17 17.53
N ILE A 96 -7.31 1.55 16.25
CA ILE A 96 -6.87 0.73 15.12
C ILE A 96 -5.37 0.40 15.23
N VAL A 97 -4.53 1.40 15.52
CA VAL A 97 -3.07 1.22 15.63
C VAL A 97 -2.73 0.26 16.77
N LYS A 98 -3.33 0.43 17.96
CA LYS A 98 -3.08 -0.42 19.14
C LYS A 98 -3.57 -1.85 18.97
N GLU A 99 -4.70 -2.05 18.29
CA GLU A 99 -5.19 -3.40 17.99
C GLU A 99 -4.29 -4.12 16.98
N CYS A 100 -3.67 -3.38 16.07
CA CYS A 100 -2.76 -3.93 15.07
C CYS A 100 -1.38 -4.26 15.61
N GLY A 101 -0.88 -3.52 16.59
CA GLY A 101 0.49 -3.72 17.07
C GLY A 101 1.05 -2.60 17.93
N GLU A 102 2.36 -2.66 18.11
CA GLU A 102 3.14 -1.67 18.86
C GLU A 102 4.16 -1.00 17.96
N TYR A 103 4.56 0.22 18.31
CA TYR A 103 5.55 0.97 17.53
C TYR A 103 6.67 1.52 18.41
N THR A 104 7.86 1.62 17.83
CA THR A 104 9.03 2.26 18.42
C THR A 104 9.58 3.29 17.45
N TYR A 105 9.71 4.53 17.90
CA TYR A 105 10.33 5.59 17.11
C TYR A 105 11.85 5.61 17.30
N LEU A 106 12.59 5.41 16.22
CA LEU A 106 14.04 5.47 16.18
C LEU A 106 14.51 6.90 15.94
N LYS A 107 14.65 7.68 17.02
CA LYS A 107 14.96 9.12 16.98
C LYS A 107 16.14 9.50 16.07
N HIS A 108 17.22 8.72 16.10
CA HIS A 108 18.42 9.03 15.32
C HIS A 108 18.27 8.73 13.82
N LEU A 109 17.43 7.76 13.48
CA LEU A 109 17.19 7.36 12.08
C LEU A 109 15.96 8.06 11.49
N LYS A 110 15.13 8.69 12.33
CA LYS A 110 13.83 9.26 11.97
C LYS A 110 12.93 8.21 11.29
N MET A 111 12.93 6.99 11.83
CA MET A 111 12.15 5.86 11.34
C MET A 111 11.25 5.34 12.45
N VAL A 112 10.20 4.61 12.06
CA VAL A 112 9.37 3.85 13.00
C VAL A 112 9.56 2.37 12.73
N ILE A 113 9.80 1.58 13.77
CA ILE A 113 9.59 0.14 13.72
C ILE A 113 8.19 -0.12 14.26
N PHE A 114 7.35 -0.81 13.48
CA PHE A 114 6.04 -1.26 13.92
C PHE A 114 6.02 -2.80 13.94
N THR A 115 5.58 -3.38 15.04
CA THR A 115 5.47 -4.84 15.19
C THR A 115 4.01 -5.22 15.19
N ILE A 116 3.58 -5.97 14.17
CA ILE A 116 2.22 -6.49 14.04
C ILE A 116 1.99 -7.60 15.08
N ASN A 117 0.85 -7.57 15.76
CA ASN A 117 0.43 -8.62 16.68
C ASN A 117 0.09 -9.91 15.91
N GLU A 118 0.51 -11.08 16.44
CA GLU A 118 0.32 -12.38 15.78
C GLU A 118 -1.14 -12.72 15.48
N ASN A 119 -2.08 -12.29 16.34
CA ASN A 119 -3.51 -12.60 16.24
C ASN A 119 -4.35 -11.40 15.82
N VAL A 120 -3.78 -10.48 15.03
CA VAL A 120 -4.51 -9.29 14.58
C VAL A 120 -5.70 -9.66 13.69
N ASN A 121 -6.83 -9.00 13.89
CA ASN A 121 -7.97 -9.15 12.98
C ASN A 121 -7.64 -8.54 11.61
N ILE A 122 -7.82 -9.32 10.53
CA ILE A 122 -7.48 -8.91 9.17
C ILE A 122 -8.14 -7.60 8.72
N GLN A 123 -9.39 -7.32 9.13
CA GLN A 123 -10.08 -6.08 8.77
C GLN A 123 -9.41 -4.87 9.42
N HIS A 124 -8.94 -5.01 10.66
CA HIS A 124 -8.19 -3.96 11.35
C HIS A 124 -6.83 -3.74 10.69
N LEU A 125 -6.14 -4.82 10.33
CA LEU A 125 -4.84 -4.74 9.65
C LEU A 125 -4.97 -4.08 8.26
N GLN A 126 -5.99 -4.43 7.49
CA GLN A 126 -6.27 -3.78 6.20
C GLN A 126 -6.56 -2.29 6.36
N ARG A 127 -7.32 -1.92 7.40
CA ARG A 127 -7.57 -0.51 7.71
C ARG A 127 -6.29 0.22 8.06
N PHE A 128 -5.45 -0.38 8.91
CA PHE A 128 -4.15 0.17 9.27
C PHE A 128 -3.25 0.37 8.04
N PHE A 129 -3.11 -0.63 7.17
CA PHE A 129 -2.36 -0.48 5.92
C PHE A 129 -2.92 0.60 5.01
N GLY A 130 -4.24 0.73 4.93
CA GLY A 130 -4.89 1.83 4.22
C GLY A 130 -4.50 3.20 4.78
N ILE A 131 -4.47 3.35 6.11
CA ILE A 131 -4.02 4.58 6.79
C ILE A 131 -2.57 4.89 6.42
N LEU A 132 -1.67 3.90 6.47
CA LEU A 132 -0.25 4.11 6.14
C LEU A 132 -0.06 4.62 4.70
N ILE A 133 -0.73 3.97 3.75
CA ILE A 133 -0.66 4.32 2.32
C ILE A 133 -1.23 5.72 2.06
N ASN A 134 -2.36 6.05 2.68
CA ASN A 134 -3.00 7.36 2.50
C ASN A 134 -2.21 8.52 3.11
N ASN A 135 -1.28 8.24 4.03
CA ASN A 135 -0.39 9.22 4.66
C ASN A 135 1.05 9.18 4.09
N ASP A 136 1.25 8.57 2.92
CA ASP A 136 2.55 8.51 2.23
C ASP A 136 3.68 7.93 3.11
N ILE A 137 3.34 6.91 3.90
CA ILE A 137 4.31 6.13 4.68
C ILE A 137 4.86 5.00 3.80
N CYS A 138 6.17 4.97 3.57
CA CYS A 138 6.86 3.86 2.94
C CYS A 138 7.05 2.73 3.96
N VAL A 139 6.72 1.50 3.58
CA VAL A 139 6.86 0.32 4.44
C VAL A 139 7.83 -0.68 3.83
N GLU A 140 8.86 -1.02 4.60
CA GLU A 140 9.79 -2.10 4.32
C GLU A 140 9.61 -3.19 5.38
N PHE A 141 9.70 -4.45 4.97
CA PHE A 141 9.66 -5.56 5.91
C PHE A 141 11.06 -5.78 6.43
N ASN A 142 11.24 -5.64 7.75
CA ASN A 142 12.50 -5.93 8.40
C ASN A 142 12.70 -7.44 8.37
N GLN A 143 13.29 -7.93 7.29
CA GLN A 143 13.76 -9.30 7.19
C GLN A 143 14.91 -9.39 8.18
N SER A 144 14.78 -10.29 9.17
CA SER A 144 15.90 -10.66 10.01
C SER A 144 17.11 -10.86 9.10
N ALA A 145 18.15 -10.04 9.29
CA ALA A 145 19.41 -10.24 8.59
C ALA A 145 19.81 -11.69 8.90
N GLY A 146 19.71 -12.55 7.90
CA GLY A 146 20.04 -13.95 8.05
C GLY A 146 21.48 -14.01 8.50
N ILE A 147 21.70 -14.28 9.78
CA ILE A 147 22.98 -14.78 10.24
C ILE A 147 23.02 -16.21 9.69
N GLN A 148 23.61 -16.34 8.49
CA GLN A 148 24.05 -17.62 7.96
C GLN A 148 25.18 -18.18 8.82
#